data_AF-A0A1R3JXX6-F1
#
_entry.id   AF-A0A1R3JXX6-F1
#
_cell.length_a   1.000
_cell.length_b   1.000
_cell.length_c   1.000
_cell.angle_alpha   90.00
_cell.angle_beta   90.00
_cell.angle_gamma   90.00
#
_symmetry.space_group_name_H-M   'P 1'
#
loop_
_entity.id
_entity.type
_entity.pdbx_description
1 polymer ?
#
loop_
_entity_poly.entity_id
_entity_poly.type
_entity_poly.pdbx_seq_one_letter_code
_entity_poly.pdbx_strand_id
1 'polypeptide(L)'
;MAITSLIPSQFLFFLMLVLFQFPNIIISTSSAVGVAKEAETLVKWKGSLDNNSQTLLSSWGAGGSPCNWLGITCNNGGSITNLSLAHYGLRGT
;
A
#
# COMPACT_ATOMS: atom_id res chain seq x y z
N MET A 1 35.98 -0.49 6.03
CA MET A 1 35.98 0.25 4.75
C MET A 1 34.87 1.28 4.82
N ALA A 2 35.26 2.55 4.70
CA ALA A 2 34.39 3.71 4.86
C ALA A 2 33.51 3.89 3.61
N ILE A 3 32.19 3.95 3.81
CA ILE A 3 31.20 4.35 2.80
C ILE A 3 30.86 5.83 3.01
N THR A 4 31.80 6.69 2.65
CA THR A 4 31.55 8.12 2.44
C THR A 4 32.25 8.52 1.14
N SER A 5 31.80 8.02 0.00
CA SER A 5 32.19 8.61 -1.28
C SER A 5 31.19 9.68 -1.65
N LEU A 6 31.69 10.92 -1.62
CA LEU A 6 31.00 12.14 -1.96
C LEU A 6 30.27 11.96 -3.30
N ILE A 7 28.94 12.03 -3.24
CA ILE A 7 28.14 12.21 -4.44
C ILE A 7 28.57 13.57 -5.02
N PRO A 8 29.12 13.61 -6.24
CA PRO A 8 29.71 14.83 -6.75
C PRO A 8 28.68 15.96 -6.84
N SER A 9 29.07 17.19 -6.50
CA SER A 9 28.23 18.41 -6.57
C SER A 9 27.48 18.54 -7.91
N GLN A 10 28.17 18.18 -9.01
CA GLN A 10 27.58 18.14 -10.35
C GLN A 10 26.37 17.20 -10.49
N PHE A 11 26.26 16.13 -9.71
CA PHE A 11 25.13 15.21 -9.74
C PHE A 11 23.89 15.80 -9.06
N LEU A 12 24.08 16.51 -7.94
CA LEU A 12 22.99 17.20 -7.24
C LEU A 12 22.45 18.38 -8.05
N PHE A 13 23.33 19.13 -8.70
CA PHE A 13 22.94 20.20 -9.60
C PHE A 13 22.13 19.69 -10.79
N PHE A 14 22.55 18.57 -11.39
CA PHE A 14 21.82 17.92 -12.47
C PHE A 14 20.42 17.44 -12.02
N LEU A 15 20.31 16.86 -10.82
CA LEU A 15 19.02 16.44 -10.23
C LEU A 15 18.05 17.61 -10.05
N MET A 16 18.54 18.76 -9.57
CA MET A 16 17.73 19.97 -9.37
C MET A 16 17.29 20.61 -10.70
N LEU A 17 18.14 20.57 -11.72
CA LEU A 17 17.82 21.07 -13.07
C LEU A 17 16.70 20.25 -13.72
N VAL A 18 16.76 18.92 -13.58
CA VAL A 18 15.74 17.99 -14.07
C VAL A 18 14.39 18.24 -13.40
N LEU A 19 14.35 18.47 -12.08
CA LEU A 19 13.12 18.79 -11.35
C LEU A 19 12.48 20.12 -11.79
N PHE A 20 13.27 21.09 -12.23
CA PHE A 20 12.80 22.40 -12.69
C PHE A 20 12.24 22.38 -14.13
N GLN A 21 12.80 21.53 -15.00
CA GLN A 21 12.35 21.40 -16.40
C GLN A 21 11.10 20.53 -16.56
N PHE A 22 10.79 19.69 -15.57
CA PHE A 22 9.64 18.79 -15.61
C PHE A 22 8.77 18.96 -14.35
N PRO A 23 7.91 20.00 -14.26
CA PRO A 23 7.04 20.22 -13.11
C PRO A 23 5.99 19.11 -12.90
N ASN A 24 5.84 18.20 -13.87
CA ASN A 24 4.98 17.02 -13.79
C ASN A 24 5.81 15.74 -13.68
N ILE A 25 6.70 15.64 -12.68
CA ILE A 25 7.19 14.32 -12.27
C ILE A 25 6.02 13.59 -11.61
N ILE A 26 5.25 12.87 -12.42
CA ILE A 26 4.35 11.84 -11.92
C ILE A 26 5.27 10.74 -11.40
N ILE A 27 5.50 10.72 -10.09
CA ILE A 27 6.08 9.55 -9.43
C ILE A 27 5.03 8.46 -9.60
N SER A 28 5.19 7.65 -10.64
CA SER A 28 4.47 6.39 -10.78
C SER A 28 4.87 5.53 -9.59
N THR A 29 4.02 5.51 -8.57
CA THR A 29 4.21 4.69 -7.40
C THR A 29 4.33 3.24 -7.88
N SER A 30 5.42 2.58 -7.49
CA SER A 30 5.60 1.16 -7.78
C SER A 30 4.38 0.39 -7.25
N SER A 31 4.02 -0.71 -7.92
CA SER A 31 2.87 -1.55 -7.55
C SER A 31 2.83 -1.85 -6.05
N ALA A 32 3.99 -2.06 -5.41
CA ALA A 32 4.10 -2.28 -3.97
C ALA A 32 3.55 -1.15 -3.08
N VAL A 33 3.74 0.12 -3.47
CA VAL A 33 3.20 1.28 -2.72
C VAL A 33 1.68 1.35 -2.86
N GLY A 34 1.16 1.04 -4.05
CA GLY A 34 -0.28 0.93 -4.29
C GLY A 34 -0.92 -0.16 -3.42
N VAL A 35 -0.34 -1.36 -3.43
CA VAL A 35 -0.79 -2.51 -2.61
C VAL A 35 -0.77 -2.18 -1.11
N ALA A 36 0.28 -1.51 -0.64
CA ALA A 36 0.35 -1.06 0.76
C ALA A 36 -0.78 -0.08 1.10
N LYS A 37 -1.16 0.81 0.17
CA LYS A 37 -2.25 1.77 0.37
C LYS A 37 -3.62 1.12 0.36
N GLU A 38 -3.84 0.15 -0.53
CA GLU A 38 -5.05 -0.68 -0.56
C GLU A 38 -5.22 -1.41 0.77
N ALA A 39 -4.16 -2.08 1.24
CA ALA A 39 -4.12 -2.79 2.51
C ALA A 39 -4.41 -1.86 3.71
N GLU A 40 -3.75 -0.70 3.77
CA GLU A 40 -3.97 0.31 4.83
C GLU A 40 -5.43 0.76 4.88
N THR A 41 -6.02 1.03 3.71
CA THR A 41 -7.41 1.49 3.59
C THR A 41 -8.39 0.43 4.10
N LEU A 42 -8.17 -0.83 3.74
CA LEU A 42 -9.01 -1.93 4.19
C LEU A 42 -8.86 -2.23 5.68
N VAL A 43 -7.68 -2.10 6.26
CA VAL A 43 -7.48 -2.24 7.72
C VAL A 43 -8.17 -1.10 8.47
N LYS A 44 -8.13 0.13 7.94
CA LYS A 44 -8.89 1.26 8.50
C LYS A 44 -10.40 1.02 8.45
N TRP A 45 -10.91 0.54 7.32
CA TRP A 45 -12.31 0.16 7.19
C TRP A 45 -12.70 -0.96 8.17
N LYS A 46 -11.88 -2.00 8.32
CA LYS A 46 -12.08 -3.02 9.36
C LYS A 46 -12.22 -2.38 10.75
N GLY A 47 -11.38 -1.39 11.07
CA GLY A 47 -11.42 -0.67 12.34
C GLY A 47 -12.71 0.13 12.60
N SER A 48 -13.51 0.45 11.57
CA SER A 48 -14.82 1.11 11.75
C SER A 48 -15.97 0.15 12.04
N LEU A 49 -15.71 -1.16 11.95
CA LEU A 49 -16.71 -2.20 12.24
C LEU A 49 -16.81 -2.48 13.75
N ASP A 50 -17.90 -3.14 14.18
CA ASP A 50 -18.03 -3.61 15.56
C ASP A 50 -17.02 -4.72 15.89
N ASN A 51 -16.77 -4.96 17.18
CA ASN A 51 -15.73 -5.91 17.63
C ASN A 51 -15.95 -7.35 17.10
N ASN A 52 -17.22 -7.76 16.95
CA ASN A 52 -17.55 -9.08 16.41
C ASN A 52 -17.13 -9.16 14.94
N SER A 53 -17.45 -8.15 14.13
CA SER A 53 -17.06 -8.06 12.73
C SER A 53 -15.54 -7.96 12.56
N GLN A 54 -14.86 -7.20 13.43
CA GLN A 54 -13.40 -7.14 13.44
C GLN A 54 -12.75 -8.50 13.71
N THR A 55 -13.37 -9.30 14.58
CA THR A 55 -12.92 -10.67 14.91
C THR A 55 -13.11 -11.62 13.73
N LEU A 56 -14.23 -11.49 13.00
CA LEU A 56 -14.46 -12.25 11.76
C LEU A 56 -13.40 -11.95 10.69
N LEU A 57 -12.89 -10.72 10.65
CA LEU A 57 -11.81 -10.28 9.76
C LEU A 57 -10.42 -10.37 10.42
N SER A 58 -10.20 -11.29 11.35
CA SER A 58 -8.94 -11.40 12.12
C SER A 58 -7.68 -11.54 11.26
N SER A 59 -7.76 -12.17 10.07
CA SER A 59 -6.61 -12.29 9.16
C SER A 59 -6.12 -10.95 8.59
N TRP A 60 -6.97 -9.92 8.60
CA TRP A 60 -6.66 -8.62 8.02
C TRP A 60 -5.72 -7.83 8.91
N GLY A 61 -4.61 -7.34 8.33
CA GLY A 61 -3.60 -6.56 9.04
C GLY A 61 -2.59 -7.39 9.83
N ALA A 62 -2.58 -8.72 9.71
CA ALA A 62 -1.64 -9.61 10.39
C ALA A 62 -0.19 -9.59 9.84
N GLY A 63 0.18 -8.53 9.11
CA GLY A 63 1.41 -8.46 8.33
C GLY A 63 1.37 -9.35 7.07
N GLY A 64 2.34 -9.15 6.18
CA GLY A 64 2.39 -9.85 4.90
C GLY A 64 1.43 -9.28 3.84
N SER A 65 1.19 -10.07 2.79
CA SER A 65 0.40 -9.64 1.63
C SER A 65 -1.10 -9.59 1.94
N PRO A 66 -1.84 -8.54 1.51
CA PRO A 66 -3.30 -8.51 1.62
C PRO A 66 -4.00 -9.65 0.86
N CYS A 67 -3.30 -10.29 -0.08
CA CYS A 67 -3.82 -11.45 -0.82
C CYS A 67 -4.01 -12.70 0.04
N ASN A 68 -3.43 -12.72 1.24
CA ASN A 68 -3.62 -13.79 2.20
C ASN A 68 -4.80 -13.52 3.15
N TRP A 69 -5.47 -12.38 3.01
CA TRP A 69 -6.59 -12.04 3.86
C TRP A 69 -7.86 -12.75 3.41
N LEU A 70 -8.68 -13.12 4.38
CA LEU A 70 -9.99 -13.73 4.17
C LEU A 70 -10.85 -12.86 3.25
N GLY A 71 -11.36 -13.46 2.18
CA GLY A 71 -12.26 -12.79 1.23
C GLY A 71 -11.57 -11.85 0.24
N ILE A 72 -10.24 -11.79 0.20
CA ILE A 72 -9.50 -10.94 -0.76
C ILE A 72 -8.95 -11.76 -1.92
N THR A 73 -9.10 -11.24 -3.14
CA THR A 73 -8.43 -11.78 -4.34
C THR A 73 -7.53 -10.70 -4.95
N CYS A 74 -6.33 -11.08 -5.33
CA CYS A 74 -5.36 -10.19 -5.97
C CYS A 74 -5.07 -10.58 -7.42
N ASN A 75 -4.58 -9.61 -8.21
CA ASN A 75 -3.94 -9.88 -9.48
C ASN A 75 -2.48 -10.39 -9.30
N ASN A 76 -1.81 -10.71 -10.40
CA ASN A 76 -0.40 -11.12 -10.40
C ASN A 76 0.56 -10.09 -9.80
N GLY A 77 0.18 -8.80 -9.74
CA GLY A 77 0.96 -7.73 -9.11
C GLY A 77 0.73 -7.61 -7.61
N GLY A 78 -0.10 -8.47 -7.01
CA GLY A 78 -0.45 -8.42 -5.58
C GLY A 78 -1.47 -7.34 -5.22
N SER A 79 -2.02 -6.61 -6.19
CA SER A 79 -3.05 -5.59 -5.98
C SER A 79 -4.43 -6.21 -5.91
N ILE A 80 -5.24 -5.68 -5.02
CA ILE A 80 -6.55 -6.18 -4.65
C ILE A 80 -7.51 -5.93 -5.81
N THR A 81 -8.13 -7.01 -6.31
CA THR A 81 -9.07 -6.96 -7.44
C THR A 81 -10.50 -7.33 -7.06
N ASN A 82 -10.66 -8.09 -5.97
CA ASN A 82 -11.98 -8.47 -5.49
C ASN A 82 -12.00 -8.55 -3.96
N LEU A 83 -13.14 -8.15 -3.41
CA LEU A 83 -13.48 -8.27 -2.00
C LEU A 83 -14.81 -9.01 -1.85
N SER A 84 -14.75 -10.26 -1.36
CA SER A 84 -15.89 -11.14 -1.19
C SER A 84 -16.24 -11.31 0.29
N LEU A 85 -17.05 -10.40 0.80
CA LEU A 85 -17.54 -10.39 2.19
C LEU A 85 -19.06 -10.55 2.30
N ALA A 86 -19.70 -11.02 1.23
CA ALA A 86 -21.12 -11.36 1.25
C ALA A 86 -21.39 -12.41 2.33
N HIS A 87 -22.48 -12.24 3.07
CA HIS A 87 -22.94 -13.16 4.13
C HIS A 87 -22.09 -13.24 5.40
N TYR A 88 -21.02 -12.44 5.54
CA TYR A 88 -20.24 -12.38 6.78
C TYR A 88 -20.96 -11.65 7.92
N GLY A 89 -22.15 -11.09 7.66
CA GLY A 89 -22.96 -10.42 8.69
C GLY A 89 -22.23 -9.25 9.34
N LEU A 90 -21.35 -8.57 8.60
CA LEU A 90 -20.56 -7.45 9.12
C LEU A 90 -21.46 -6.29 9.53
N ARG A 91 -21.15 -5.69 10.67
CA ARG A 91 -21.88 -4.57 11.28
C ARG A 91 -20.89 -3.48 11.66
N GLY A 92 -21.26 -2.23 11.42
CA GLY A 92 -20.37 -1.10 11.62
C GLY A 92 -20.95 0.19 11.05
N THR A 93 -20.12 1.23 11.02
CA THR A 93 -20.44 2.57 10.50
C THR A 93 -19.49 2.97 9.38
#